data_AF-A0A950I7L8-F1
#
_entry.id   AF-A0A950I7L8-F1
#
_cell.length_a   1.000
_cell.length_b   1.000
_cell.length_c   1.000
_cell.angle_alpha   90.00
_cell.angle_beta   90.00
_cell.angle_gamma   90.00
#
_symmetry.space_group_name_H-M   'P 1'
#
loop_
_entity.id
_entity.type
_entity.pdbx_description
1 polymer ?
#
loop_
_entity_poly.entity_id
_entity_poly.type
_entity_poly.pdbx_seq_one_letter_code
_entity_poly.pdbx_strand_id
1 'polypeptide(L)'
;KIGFLELLPNNRVKLLVSRTFHWIPNGPIQNHFRDLAYRDYLMSKFDAEDEYMQLVNVLLSKPSIAALRARLKQVAREFAQLHQDEMKIPYDDKTPMSILVAARPWLPESFKALVRKEVLPHTIGARK
;
A
#
# COMPACT_ATOMS: atom_id res chain seq x y z
N LYS A 1 -19.92 -6.12 6.13
CA LYS A 1 -20.00 -4.65 6.37
C LYS A 1 -18.86 -4.29 7.33
N ILE A 2 -17.93 -3.39 6.95
CA ILE A 2 -16.65 -3.22 7.68
C ILE A 2 -16.70 -2.07 8.72
N GLY A 3 -17.81 -1.32 8.82
CA GLY A 3 -18.09 -0.43 9.96
C GLY A 3 -17.17 0.78 10.08
N PHE A 4 -16.72 1.37 8.97
CA PHE A 4 -15.79 2.50 8.96
C PHE A 4 -16.39 3.84 9.37
N LEU A 5 -17.68 4.03 9.11
CA LEU A 5 -18.40 5.29 9.29
C LEU A 5 -19.79 5.01 9.87
N GLU A 6 -20.21 5.86 10.78
CA GLU A 6 -21.59 5.94 11.28
C GLU A 6 -22.22 7.25 10.78
N LEU A 7 -23.38 7.13 10.14
CA LEU A 7 -24.16 8.28 9.71
C LEU A 7 -25.03 8.75 10.88
N LEU A 8 -24.78 9.95 11.36
CA LEU A 8 -25.53 10.63 12.40
C LEU A 8 -26.64 11.50 11.80
N PRO A 9 -27.68 11.86 12.58
CA PRO A 9 -28.72 12.79 12.14
C PRO A 9 -28.12 14.12 11.64
N ASN A 10 -28.74 14.66 10.58
CA ASN A 10 -28.33 15.86 9.83
C ASN A 10 -27.07 15.68 8.98
N ASN A 11 -26.92 14.50 8.35
CA ASN A 11 -25.80 14.18 7.44
C ASN A 11 -24.41 14.34 8.07
N ARG A 12 -24.33 14.18 9.40
CA ARG A 12 -23.07 14.22 10.14
C ARG A 12 -22.44 12.84 10.07
N VAL A 13 -21.14 12.76 9.80
CA VAL A 13 -20.43 11.48 9.68
C VAL A 13 -19.50 11.31 10.87
N LYS A 14 -19.62 10.19 11.59
CA LYS A 14 -18.70 9.80 12.65
C LYS A 14 -17.75 8.71 12.14
N LEU A 15 -16.47 9.03 12.09
CA LEU A 15 -15.42 8.08 11.74
C LEU A 15 -15.21 7.10 12.89
N LEU A 16 -15.46 5.80 12.65
CA LEU A 16 -15.31 4.74 13.66
C LEU A 16 -13.90 4.10 13.64
N VAL A 17 -13.02 4.54 12.74
CA VAL A 17 -11.61 4.12 12.75
C VAL A 17 -10.75 5.07 13.58
N SER A 18 -9.76 4.51 14.26
CA SER A 18 -8.81 5.33 15.03
C SER A 18 -8.06 6.28 14.10
N ARG A 19 -7.69 7.47 14.61
CA ARG A 19 -6.84 8.42 13.89
C ARG A 19 -5.46 7.85 13.54
N THR A 20 -5.08 6.74 14.17
CA THR A 20 -3.84 5.98 13.97
C THR A 20 -4.15 4.61 13.35
N PHE A 21 -5.05 4.58 12.37
CA PHE A 21 -5.39 3.36 11.67
C PHE A 21 -4.15 2.75 11.00
N HIS A 22 -3.85 1.50 11.35
CA HIS A 22 -2.83 0.69 10.70
C HIS A 22 -3.42 -0.68 10.38
N TRP A 23 -3.11 -1.21 9.19
CA TRP A 23 -3.50 -2.58 8.87
C TRP A 23 -2.81 -3.56 9.80
N ILE A 24 -3.61 -4.46 10.36
CA ILE A 24 -3.09 -5.69 10.96
C ILE A 24 -2.57 -6.56 9.81
N PRO A 25 -1.30 -7.02 9.84
CA PRO A 25 -0.77 -7.92 8.83
C PRO A 25 -1.64 -9.18 8.68
N ASN A 26 -2.05 -9.50 7.45
CA ASN A 26 -3.00 -10.56 7.10
C ASN A 26 -4.38 -10.43 7.78
N GLY A 27 -4.72 -9.24 8.27
CA GLY A 27 -6.02 -8.95 8.88
C GLY A 27 -7.14 -8.78 7.85
N PRO A 28 -8.39 -8.72 8.31
CA PRO A 28 -9.57 -8.70 7.44
C PRO A 28 -9.60 -7.48 6.50
N ILE A 29 -9.14 -6.31 6.96
CA ILE A 29 -9.12 -5.10 6.12
C ILE A 29 -8.04 -5.20 5.05
N GLN A 30 -6.84 -5.68 5.39
CA GLN A 30 -5.78 -5.85 4.41
C GLN A 30 -6.18 -6.88 3.33
N ASN A 31 -6.81 -7.98 3.73
CA ASN A 31 -7.27 -9.01 2.79
C ASN A 31 -8.37 -8.45 1.88
N HIS A 32 -9.36 -7.75 2.44
CA HIS A 32 -10.41 -7.11 1.64
C HIS A 32 -9.85 -6.07 0.67
N PHE A 33 -8.94 -5.20 1.13
CA PHE A 33 -8.29 -4.22 0.26
C PHE A 33 -7.46 -4.89 -0.82
N ARG A 34 -6.72 -5.96 -0.50
CA ARG A 34 -5.94 -6.70 -1.50
C ARG A 34 -6.83 -7.21 -2.62
N ASP A 35 -7.99 -7.77 -2.30
CA ASP A 35 -8.92 -8.32 -3.29
C ASP A 35 -9.56 -7.23 -4.16
N LEU A 36 -9.82 -6.04 -3.60
CA LEU A 36 -10.30 -4.87 -4.35
C LEU A 36 -9.20 -4.26 -5.22
N ALA A 37 -8.04 -3.97 -4.64
CA ALA A 37 -6.91 -3.34 -5.30
C ALA A 37 -6.38 -4.18 -6.48
N TYR A 38 -6.40 -5.51 -6.37
CA TYR A 38 -6.02 -6.38 -7.47
C TYR A 38 -6.95 -6.30 -8.69
N ARG A 39 -8.24 -6.02 -8.49
CA ARG A 39 -9.24 -6.03 -9.58
C ARG A 39 -9.44 -4.68 -10.23
N ASP A 40 -9.21 -3.61 -9.48
CA ASP A 40 -9.55 -2.25 -9.89
C ASP A 40 -8.26 -1.43 -10.03
N TYR A 41 -7.63 -1.11 -8.89
CA TYR A 41 -6.47 -0.24 -8.83
C TYR A 41 -5.27 -0.69 -9.69
N LEU A 42 -4.84 -1.95 -9.54
CA LEU A 42 -3.67 -2.48 -10.26
C LEU A 42 -3.97 -2.91 -11.71
N MET A 43 -5.25 -2.94 -12.11
CA MET A 43 -5.64 -3.18 -13.50
C MET A 43 -5.71 -1.89 -14.33
N SER A 44 -5.60 -0.72 -13.71
CA SER A 44 -5.44 0.56 -14.42
C SER A 44 -4.20 0.54 -15.31
N LYS A 45 -4.25 1.33 -16.39
CA LYS A 45 -3.12 1.49 -17.31
C LYS A 45 -2.01 2.37 -16.73
N PHE A 46 -2.33 3.23 -15.75
CA PHE A 46 -1.43 4.24 -15.23
C PHE A 46 -0.85 5.14 -16.34
N ASP A 47 -1.72 5.64 -17.23
CA ASP A 47 -1.36 6.40 -18.43
C ASP A 47 -1.93 7.83 -18.47
N ALA A 48 -2.62 8.27 -17.41
CA ALA A 48 -3.01 9.68 -17.24
C ALA A 48 -1.86 10.56 -16.70
N GLU A 49 -2.00 11.88 -16.81
CA GLU A 49 -0.97 12.88 -16.46
C GLU A 49 -0.48 12.77 -15.00
N ASP A 50 -1.39 12.45 -14.08
CA ASP A 50 -1.14 12.35 -12.65
C ASP A 50 -0.92 10.89 -12.17
N GLU A 51 -0.84 9.93 -13.09
CA GLU A 51 -0.67 8.52 -12.79
C GLU A 51 0.79 8.05 -12.98
N TYR A 52 1.24 7.18 -12.08
CA TYR A 52 2.58 6.61 -12.15
C TYR A 52 2.63 5.22 -11.53
N MET A 53 3.18 4.25 -12.27
CA MET A 53 3.48 2.91 -11.76
C MET A 53 4.88 2.46 -12.17
N GLN A 54 5.68 2.05 -11.18
CA GLN A 54 7.00 1.47 -11.43
C GLN A 54 7.26 0.31 -10.47
N LEU A 55 7.72 -0.82 -11.02
CA LEU A 55 8.26 -1.95 -10.26
C LEU A 55 9.79 -1.90 -10.30
N VAL A 56 10.43 -1.94 -9.13
CA VAL A 56 11.89 -1.97 -9.00
C VAL A 56 12.32 -3.23 -8.25
N ASN A 57 13.24 -4.00 -8.84
CA ASN A 57 13.80 -5.21 -8.24
C ASN A 57 15.26 -4.96 -7.83
N VAL A 58 15.57 -5.20 -6.55
CA VAL A 58 16.90 -4.96 -5.98
C VAL A 58 17.29 -6.07 -5.00
N LEU A 59 18.59 -6.32 -4.87
CA LEU A 59 19.16 -7.12 -3.80
C LEU A 59 19.66 -6.19 -2.70
N LEU A 60 19.17 -6.39 -1.48
CA LEU A 60 19.49 -5.54 -0.34
C LEU A 60 19.96 -6.36 0.86
N SER A 61 20.94 -5.83 1.58
CA SER A 61 21.35 -6.34 2.88
C SER A 61 20.26 -6.12 3.94
N LYS A 62 20.31 -6.84 5.07
CA LYS A 62 19.36 -6.66 6.18
C LYS A 62 19.30 -5.20 6.69
N PRO A 63 20.43 -4.49 6.93
CA PRO A 63 20.40 -3.08 7.29
C PRO A 63 19.74 -2.21 6.21
N SER A 64 20.04 -2.43 4.93
CA SER A 64 19.41 -1.69 3.82
C SER A 64 17.91 -1.93 3.73
N ILE A 65 17.43 -3.16 4.00
CA ILE A 65 16.00 -3.46 4.08
C ILE A 65 15.34 -2.69 5.24
N ALA A 66 15.99 -2.60 6.40
CA ALA A 66 15.46 -1.83 7.53
C ALA A 66 15.37 -0.33 7.19
N ALA A 67 16.41 0.22 6.55
CA ALA A 67 16.42 1.61 6.08
C ALA A 67 15.33 1.88 5.03
N LEU A 68 15.15 0.97 4.06
CA LEU A 68 14.08 1.05 3.07
C LEU A 68 12.70 1.09 3.76
N ARG A 69 12.44 0.18 4.70
CA ARG A 69 11.17 0.15 5.44
C ARG A 69 10.91 1.44 6.22
N ALA A 70 11.94 2.03 6.81
CA ALA A 70 11.82 3.32 7.50
C ALA A 70 11.47 4.45 6.51
N ARG A 71 12.10 4.48 5.33
CA ARG A 71 11.82 5.45 4.28
C ARG A 71 10.40 5.32 3.73
N LEU A 72 9.93 4.10 3.47
CA LEU A 72 8.56 3.86 3.00
C LEU A 72 7.51 4.33 4.02
N LYS A 73 7.76 4.10 5.33
CA LYS A 73 6.91 4.64 6.39
C LYS A 73 6.91 6.16 6.42
N GLN A 74 8.05 6.79 6.12
CA GLN A 74 8.16 8.24 6.05
C GLN A 74 7.34 8.79 4.88
N VAL A 75 7.45 8.21 3.69
CA VAL A 75 6.64 8.58 2.52
C VAL A 75 5.14 8.51 2.82
N ALA A 76 4.69 7.44 3.47
CA ALA A 76 3.28 7.31 3.86
C ALA A 76 2.82 8.41 4.84
N ARG A 77 3.69 8.84 5.77
CA ARG A 77 3.41 9.95 6.68
C ARG A 77 3.35 11.29 5.95
N GLU A 78 4.27 11.52 5.02
CA GLU A 78 4.31 12.75 4.21
C GLU A 78 3.04 12.90 3.38
N PHE A 79 2.54 11.82 2.77
CA PHE A 79 1.25 11.84 2.06
C PHE A 79 0.07 12.18 2.97
N ALA A 80 0.06 11.63 4.20
CA ALA A 80 -0.96 11.98 5.19
C ALA A 80 -0.88 13.45 5.63
N GLN A 81 0.31 14.03 5.69
CA GLN A 81 0.50 15.45 5.98
C GLN A 81 0.04 16.33 4.82
N LEU A 82 0.43 16.01 3.58
CA LEU A 82 -0.05 16.70 2.39
C LEU A 82 -1.58 16.76 2.36
N HIS A 83 -2.26 15.63 2.62
CA HIS A 83 -3.72 15.60 2.70
C HIS A 83 -4.29 16.54 3.79
N GLN A 84 -3.61 16.72 4.92
CA GLN A 84 -4.04 17.66 5.96
C GLN A 84 -3.89 19.12 5.50
N ASP A 85 -2.82 19.43 4.79
CA ASP A 85 -2.55 20.77 4.28
C ASP A 85 -3.60 21.16 3.22
N GLU A 86 -4.07 20.18 2.46
CA GLU A 86 -5.16 20.30 1.48
C GLU A 86 -6.55 20.54 2.11
N MET A 87 -6.73 20.41 3.43
CA MET A 87 -8.08 20.48 4.04
C MET A 87 -8.82 21.80 3.82
N LYS A 88 -8.09 22.89 3.54
CA LYS A 88 -8.66 24.23 3.32
C LYS A 88 -9.03 24.52 1.87
N ILE A 89 -8.55 23.70 0.93
CA ILE A 89 -8.82 23.89 -0.49
C ILE A 89 -10.26 23.39 -0.79
N PRO A 90 -11.04 24.03 -1.68
CA PRO A 90 -12.35 23.53 -2.09
C PRO A 90 -12.27 22.11 -2.66
N TYR A 91 -13.35 21.33 -2.53
CA TYR A 91 -13.35 19.94 -3.01
C TYR A 91 -13.18 19.83 -4.53
N ASP A 92 -13.82 20.75 -5.27
CA ASP A 92 -13.80 20.76 -6.74
C ASP A 92 -12.42 21.11 -7.33
N ASP A 93 -11.53 21.67 -6.49
CA ASP A 93 -10.15 22.01 -6.85
C ASP A 93 -9.16 20.89 -6.48
N LYS A 94 -9.66 19.68 -6.15
CA LYS A 94 -8.84 18.54 -5.73
C LYS A 94 -9.05 17.33 -6.61
N THR A 95 -7.95 16.67 -6.93
CA THR A 95 -7.97 15.34 -7.53
C THR A 95 -7.90 14.29 -6.42
N PRO A 96 -8.84 13.32 -6.36
CA PRO A 96 -8.72 12.18 -5.45
C PRO A 96 -7.46 11.38 -5.78
N MET A 97 -6.57 11.24 -4.80
CA MET A 97 -5.29 10.56 -4.96
C MET A 97 -5.19 9.39 -4.00
N SER A 98 -4.72 8.25 -4.50
CA SER A 98 -4.43 7.05 -3.71
C SER A 98 -3.00 6.60 -3.99
N ILE A 99 -2.29 6.12 -2.96
CA ILE A 99 -0.95 5.54 -3.11
C ILE A 99 -0.89 4.15 -2.47
N LEU A 100 -0.23 3.22 -3.15
CA LEU A 100 0.09 1.90 -2.61
C LEU A 100 1.60 1.79 -2.40
N VAL A 101 2.00 1.65 -1.14
CA VAL A 101 3.42 1.48 -0.78
C VAL A 101 3.64 0.08 -0.23
N ALA A 102 4.45 -0.73 -0.94
CA ALA A 102 4.75 -2.09 -0.54
C ALA A 102 6.20 -2.46 -0.86
N ALA A 103 6.81 -3.24 0.03
CA ALA A 103 8.09 -3.89 -0.22
C ALA A 103 8.09 -5.26 0.45
N ARG A 104 8.51 -6.28 -0.30
CA ARG A 104 8.71 -7.65 0.18
C ARG A 104 9.72 -8.36 -0.71
N PRO A 105 10.39 -9.40 -0.20
CA PRO A 105 10.96 -10.42 -1.08
C PRO A 105 9.85 -10.97 -1.98
N TRP A 106 10.08 -10.93 -3.28
CA TRP A 106 9.16 -11.45 -4.27
C TRP A 106 9.92 -12.04 -5.44
N LEU A 107 9.49 -13.23 -5.83
CA LEU A 107 9.90 -13.91 -7.04
C LEU A 107 8.61 -14.41 -7.70
N PRO A 108 8.22 -13.88 -8.86
CA PRO A 108 7.04 -14.35 -9.57
C PRO A 108 7.06 -15.87 -9.76
N GLU A 109 5.91 -16.53 -9.62
CA GLU A 109 5.80 -17.99 -9.74
C GLU A 109 6.35 -18.50 -11.08
N SER A 110 6.07 -17.78 -12.17
CA SER A 110 6.58 -18.08 -13.51
C SER A 110 8.11 -18.07 -13.58
N PHE A 111 8.79 -17.31 -12.73
CA PHE A 111 10.25 -17.20 -12.72
C PHE A 111 10.91 -18.20 -11.78
N LYS A 112 10.17 -18.84 -10.87
CA LYS A 112 10.73 -19.85 -9.96
C LYS A 112 11.33 -21.03 -10.71
N ALA A 113 10.72 -21.44 -11.82
CA ALA A 113 11.22 -22.52 -12.66
C ALA A 113 12.55 -22.18 -13.37
N LEU A 114 12.88 -20.89 -13.49
CA LEU A 114 14.07 -20.39 -14.19
C LEU A 114 15.26 -20.17 -13.24
N VAL A 115 15.05 -20.27 -11.92
CA VAL A 115 16.13 -20.09 -10.95
C VAL A 115 17.04 -21.32 -10.93
N ARG A 116 18.31 -21.12 -11.26
CA ARG A 116 19.34 -22.16 -11.10
C ARG A 116 19.47 -22.50 -9.61
N LYS A 117 19.45 -23.81 -9.28
CA LYS A 117 19.47 -24.35 -7.91
C LYS A 117 20.60 -23.80 -7.02
N GLU A 118 21.67 -23.27 -7.60
CA GLU A 118 22.86 -22.77 -6.90
C GLU A 118 22.76 -21.30 -6.45
N VAL A 119 21.76 -20.53 -6.90
CA VAL A 119 21.67 -19.07 -6.65
C VAL A 119 20.49 -18.68 -5.76
N LEU A 120 19.94 -19.61 -4.96
CA LEU A 120 18.93 -19.27 -3.95
C LEU A 120 19.63 -18.92 -2.62
N PRO A 121 19.84 -17.63 -2.28
CA PRO A 121 20.23 -17.29 -0.92
C PRO A 121 19.14 -17.80 0.03
N HIS A 122 19.55 -18.56 1.04
CA HIS A 122 18.71 -19.20 2.07
C HIS A 122 17.80 -18.19 2.80
N THR A 123 16.74 -17.70 2.17
CA THR A 123 15.69 -16.87 2.80
C THR A 123 14.42 -16.89 1.97
N ILE A 124 13.85 -18.07 1.75
CA ILE A 124 12.40 -18.18 1.63
C ILE A 124 11.99 -19.14 2.73
N GLY A 125 11.79 -18.56 3.93
CA GLY A 125 11.25 -19.29 5.06
C GLY A 125 9.84 -19.76 4.71
N ALA A 126 9.73 -21.01 4.27
CA ALA A 126 8.54 -21.80 4.44
C ALA A 126 8.29 -21.88 5.96
N ARG A 127 7.32 -21.11 6.45
CA ARG A 127 6.67 -21.46 7.71
C ARG A 127 5.44 -22.27 7.34
N LYS A 128 5.44 -23.51 7.85
CA LYS A 128 4.25 -24.35 8.02
C LYS A 128 3.16 -23.59 8.77
#